data_AF-A0A679IL04-F1
#
_entry.id   AF-A0A679IL04-F1
#
_cell.length_a   1.000
_cell.length_b   1.000
_cell.length_c   1.000
_cell.angle_alpha   90.00
_cell.angle_beta   90.00
_cell.angle_gamma   90.00
#
_symmetry.space_group_name_H-M   'P 1'
#
loop_
_entity.id
_entity.type
_entity.pdbx_description
1 polymer ?
#
loop_
_entity_poly.entity_id
_entity_poly.type
_entity_poly.pdbx_seq_one_letter_code
_entity_poly.pdbx_strand_id
1 'polypeptide(L)'
;MSRDQSADLQVKAEATGETPRGWAWAIYLDADQTLIARSRSLYWSRQEAQDAGGDAAASVRRNLQRRMPASSRYGAALTQDGNRFSQDSAP
;
A
#
# COMPACT_ATOMS: atom_id res chain seq x y z
N MET A 1 -0.09 -1.94 -17.40
CA MET A 1 -1.41 -1.99 -16.75
C MET A 1 -1.26 -1.38 -15.37
N SER A 2 -1.93 -0.24 -15.13
CA SER A 2 -1.90 0.45 -13.84
C SER A 2 -2.73 -0.38 -12.86
N ARG A 3 -2.10 -1.25 -12.06
CA ARG A 3 -2.81 -1.95 -10.97
C ARG A 3 -3.22 -0.87 -9.98
N ASP A 4 -4.53 -0.70 -9.88
CA ASP A 4 -5.20 0.22 -8.98
C ASP A 4 -4.54 0.16 -7.59
N GLN A 5 -3.97 1.28 -7.16
CA GLN A 5 -3.07 1.39 -5.99
C GLN A 5 -3.86 1.39 -4.66
N SER A 6 -5.06 0.84 -4.71
CA SER A 6 -6.01 0.62 -3.63
C SER A 6 -6.10 -0.87 -3.30
N ALA A 7 -5.00 -1.64 -3.44
CA ALA A 7 -5.07 -3.07 -3.20
C ALA A 7 -5.66 -3.32 -1.80
N ASP A 8 -6.89 -3.88 -1.78
CA ASP A 8 -7.64 -4.05 -0.56
C ASP A 8 -6.87 -5.03 0.31
N LEU A 9 -6.39 -4.53 1.45
CA LEU A 9 -5.70 -5.35 2.42
C LEU A 9 -6.77 -6.05 3.25
N GLN A 10 -6.77 -7.38 3.20
CA GLN A 10 -7.65 -8.19 4.05
C GLN A 10 -6.88 -8.68 5.27
N VAL A 11 -7.48 -8.54 6.45
CA VAL A 11 -6.96 -9.08 7.70
C VAL A 11 -7.74 -10.33 8.05
N LYS A 12 -7.04 -11.44 8.28
CA LYS A 12 -7.64 -12.69 8.76
C LYS A 12 -6.99 -13.08 10.08
N ALA A 13 -7.81 -13.46 11.06
CA ALA A 13 -7.33 -14.15 12.24
C ALA A 13 -7.35 -15.65 11.96
N GLU A 14 -6.20 -16.28 12.18
CA GLU A 14 -5.95 -17.69 11.92
C GLU A 14 -5.68 -18.42 13.23
N ALA A 15 -6.30 -19.58 13.40
CA ALA A 15 -5.95 -20.47 14.48
C ALA A 15 -4.58 -21.12 14.18
N THR A 16 -3.65 -21.06 15.13
CA THR A 16 -2.32 -21.66 15.02
C THR A 16 -2.27 -23.08 15.58
N GLY A 17 -3.32 -23.52 16.28
CA GLY A 17 -3.37 -24.81 16.98
C GLY A 17 -2.58 -24.83 18.29
N GLU A 18 -1.90 -23.73 18.64
CA GLU A 18 -1.17 -23.58 19.90
C GLU A 18 -2.13 -23.17 21.03
N THR A 19 -1.97 -23.73 22.22
CA THR A 19 -2.76 -23.35 23.40
C THR A 19 -1.84 -22.83 24.52
N PRO A 20 -2.28 -21.86 25.33
CA PRO A 20 -3.64 -21.30 25.38
C PRO A 20 -3.84 -20.03 24.53
N ARG A 21 -2.78 -19.47 23.91
CA ARG A 21 -2.86 -18.40 22.91
C ARG A 21 -2.73 -19.01 21.53
N GLY A 22 -3.87 -19.17 20.85
CA GLY A 22 -3.94 -19.94 19.60
C GLY A 22 -4.31 -19.15 18.37
N TRP A 23 -4.30 -17.82 18.43
CA TRP A 23 -4.70 -16.97 17.31
C TRP A 23 -3.56 -16.07 16.86
N ALA A 24 -3.33 -16.02 15.56
CA ALA A 24 -2.41 -15.09 14.91
C ALA A 24 -3.16 -14.29 13.85
N TRP A 25 -2.76 -13.06 13.57
CA TRP A 25 -3.29 -12.33 12.42
C TRP A 25 -2.39 -12.49 11.21
N ALA A 26 -3.00 -12.47 10.03
CA ALA A 26 -2.35 -12.48 8.73
C ALA A 26 -2.99 -11.42 7.83
N ILE A 27 -2.15 -10.68 7.10
CA ILE A 27 -2.55 -9.64 6.16
C ILE A 27 -2.33 -10.17 4.75
N TYR A 28 -3.37 -10.13 3.95
CA TYR A 28 -3.41 -10.61 2.58
C TYR A 28 -3.68 -9.46 1.60
N LEU A 29 -3.15 -9.59 0.39
CA LEU A 29 -3.51 -8.73 -0.73
C LEU A 29 -4.69 -9.35 -1.48
N ASP A 30 -5.87 -8.72 -1.49
CA ASP A 30 -7.12 -9.36 -1.89
C ASP A 30 -7.10 -9.95 -3.32
N ALA A 31 -6.53 -9.21 -4.27
CA ALA A 31 -6.50 -9.60 -5.69
C ALA A 31 -5.86 -10.97 -5.95
N ASP A 32 -4.83 -11.32 -5.16
CA ASP A 32 -4.01 -12.52 -5.39
C ASP A 32 -3.93 -13.40 -4.11
N GLN A 33 -4.71 -13.09 -3.07
CA GLN A 33 -4.65 -13.69 -1.72
C GLN A 33 -3.21 -13.89 -1.20
N THR A 34 -2.31 -13.01 -1.60
CA THR A 34 -0.88 -13.14 -1.31
C THR A 34 -0.60 -12.68 0.12
N LEU A 35 0.06 -13.52 0.92
CA LEU A 35 0.45 -13.18 2.29
C LEU A 35 1.49 -12.06 2.28
N ILE A 36 1.15 -10.93 2.91
CA ILE A 36 2.03 -9.77 3.05
C ILE A 36 2.78 -9.80 4.39
N ALA A 37 2.06 -10.11 5.47
CA ALA A 37 2.62 -10.13 6.82
C ALA A 37 1.79 -11.03 7.74
N ARG A 38 2.45 -11.60 8.75
CA ARG A 38 1.81 -12.41 9.80
C ARG A 38 2.35 -12.00 11.16
N SER A 39 1.51 -12.04 12.19
CA SER A 39 1.94 -11.81 13.56
C SER A 39 2.89 -12.93 14.02
N ARG A 40 3.94 -12.55 14.74
CA ARG A 40 4.74 -13.49 15.56
C ARG A 40 4.11 -13.71 16.93
N SER A 41 3.41 -12.69 17.43
CA SER A 41 2.66 -12.77 18.68
C SER A 41 1.39 -13.59 18.48
N LEU A 42 1.06 -14.36 19.51
CA LEU A 42 -0.18 -15.10 19.63
C LEU A 42 -1.13 -14.38 20.59
N TYR A 43 -2.41 -14.42 20.24
CA TYR A 43 -3.50 -13.76 20.92
C TYR A 43 -4.45 -14.80 21.52
N TRP A 44 -5.16 -14.39 22.57
CA TRP A 44 -6.07 -15.28 23.30
C TRP A 44 -7.35 -15.55 22.54
N SER A 45 -7.79 -14.57 21.74
CA SER A 45 -9.02 -14.67 20.97
C SER A 45 -8.83 -14.28 19.51
N ARG A 46 -9.73 -14.79 18.68
CA ARG A 46 -9.84 -14.41 17.28
C ARG A 46 -10.04 -12.90 17.11
N GLN A 47 -10.88 -12.29 17.95
CA GLN A 47 -11.19 -10.86 17.89
C GLN A 47 -9.95 -10.03 18.20
N GLU A 48 -9.24 -10.36 19.27
CA GLU A 48 -8.01 -9.66 19.66
C GLU A 48 -6.94 -9.74 18.55
N ALA A 49 -6.79 -10.90 17.91
CA ALA A 49 -5.91 -11.03 16.75
C ALA A 49 -6.39 -10.15 15.57
N GLN A 50 -7.69 -10.15 15.27
CA GLN A 50 -8.27 -9.32 14.20
C GLN A 50 -8.06 -7.83 14.44
N ASP A 51 -8.31 -7.34 15.65
CA ASP A 51 -8.15 -5.93 16.02
C ASP A 51 -6.68 -5.50 15.87
N ALA A 52 -5.75 -6.29 16.44
CA ALA A 52 -4.32 -6.04 16.30
C ALA A 52 -3.84 -6.14 14.84
N GLY A 53 -4.42 -7.04 14.05
CA GLY A 53 -4.16 -7.15 12.63
C GLY A 53 -4.68 -5.96 11.83
N GLY A 54 -5.81 -5.36 12.23
CA GLY A 54 -6.35 -4.14 11.66
C GLY A 54 -5.39 -2.94 11.82
N ASP A 55 -4.84 -2.76 13.01
CA ASP A 55 -3.84 -1.72 13.28
C ASP A 55 -2.55 -1.93 12.47
N ALA A 56 -2.12 -3.19 12.35
CA ALA A 56 -0.98 -3.56 11.52
C ALA A 56 -1.24 -3.28 10.03
N ALA A 57 -2.43 -3.63 9.52
CA ALA A 57 -2.82 -3.38 8.13
C ALA A 57 -2.87 -1.89 7.79
N ALA A 58 -3.35 -1.04 8.70
CA ALA A 58 -3.30 0.41 8.53
C ALA A 58 -1.85 0.92 8.39
N SER A 59 -0.92 0.35 9.17
CA SER A 59 0.50 0.69 9.09
C SER A 59 1.16 0.21 7.79
N VAL A 60 0.83 -1.01 7.34
CA VAL A 60 1.27 -1.56 6.05
C VAL A 60 0.77 -0.68 4.90
N ARG A 61 -0.51 -0.31 4.90
CA ARG A 61 -1.11 0.57 3.88
C ARG A 61 -0.37 1.90 3.77
N ARG A 62 -0.10 2.56 4.90
CA ARG A 62 0.66 3.82 4.95
C ARG A 62 2.08 3.66 4.41
N ASN A 63 2.73 2.53 4.66
CA ASN A 63 4.09 2.29 4.17
C ASN A 63 4.12 1.97 2.66
N LEU A 64 3.12 1.24 2.15
CA LEU A 64 2.96 1.01 0.72
C LEU A 64 2.75 2.33 -0.04
N GLN A 65 1.88 3.21 0.48
CA GLN A 65 1.64 4.54 -0.09
C GLN A 65 2.89 5.43 -0.08
N ARG A 66 3.72 5.35 0.97
CA ARG A 66 4.96 6.14 1.09
C ARG A 66 6.10 5.65 0.21
N ARG A 67 6.16 4.36 -0.08
CA ARG A 67 7.22 3.75 -0.93
C ARG A 67 6.95 3.93 -2.42
N MET A 68 5.73 4.31 -2.80
CA MET A 68 5.43 4.71 -4.16
C MET A 68 5.84 6.18 -4.33
N PRO A 69 6.70 6.51 -5.31
CA PRO A 69 7.06 7.90 -5.56
C PRO A 69 5.79 8.69 -5.92
N ALA A 70 5.69 9.90 -5.39
CA ALA A 70 4.65 10.88 -5.73
C ALA A 70 4.76 11.41 -7.18
N SER A 71 5.20 10.58 -8.13
CA SER A 71 5.47 10.94 -9.52
C SER A 71 4.22 11.22 -10.36
N SER A 72 3.03 11.26 -9.75
CA SER A 72 1.81 11.78 -10.39
C SER A 72 1.42 13.20 -9.96
N ARG A 73 2.24 13.92 -9.18
CA ARG A 73 1.97 15.34 -8.85
C ARG A 73 2.84 16.36 -9.58
N TYR A 74 3.84 15.93 -10.35
CA TYR A 74 4.67 16.82 -11.17
C TYR A 74 4.83 16.25 -12.59
N GLY A 75 3.76 16.36 -13.37
CA GLY A 75 3.74 16.00 -14.79
C GLY A 75 2.94 16.99 -15.65
N ALA A 76 2.83 18.26 -15.21
CA ALA A 76 2.09 19.29 -15.94
C ALA A 76 2.73 20.69 -15.85
N ALA A 77 4.06 20.77 -15.82
CA ALA A 77 4.77 22.03 -16.01
C ALA A 77 6.12 21.74 -16.64
N LEU A 78 6.16 21.64 -17.98
CA LEU A 78 7.35 21.82 -18.83
C LEU A 78 6.91 21.70 -20.30
N THR A 79 6.11 22.65 -20.77
CA THR A 79 6.00 22.92 -22.21
C THR A 79 6.56 24.31 -22.47
N GLN A 80 7.84 24.30 -22.86
CA GLN A 80 8.35 25.00 -24.04
C GLN A 80 8.48 26.53 -23.95
N ASP A 81 9.43 26.99 -23.13
CA ASP A 81 10.16 28.22 -23.44
C ASP A 81 11.45 27.83 -24.16
N GLY A 82 11.65 28.36 -25.38
CA GLY A 82 12.86 28.12 -26.15
C GLY A 82 12.63 27.82 -27.63
N ASN A 83 12.04 28.76 -28.39
CA ASN A 83 12.44 28.90 -29.79
C ASN A 83 12.76 30.36 -30.11
N ARG A 84 14.02 30.69 -29.81
CA ARG A 84 14.97 31.50 -30.58
C ARG A 84 14.36 32.50 -31.57
N PHE A 85 14.60 33.78 -31.25
CA PHE A 85 14.97 34.84 -32.17
C PHE A 85 15.59 34.32 -33.48
N SER A 86 14.96 34.68 -34.60
CA SER A 86 15.59 35.13 -35.85
C SER A 86 14.49 35.37 -36.89
N GLN A 87 14.16 36.63 -37.17
CA GLN A 87 14.43 37.29 -38.45
C GLN A 87 13.67 38.62 -38.52
N ASP A 88 14.44 39.70 -38.36
CA ASP A 88 14.26 40.94 -39.10
C ASP A 88 14.06 40.64 -40.59
N SER A 89 12.96 41.09 -41.16
CA SER A 89 12.93 42.06 -42.27
C SER A 89 11.48 42.27 -42.73
N ALA A 90 11.00 43.50 -42.58
CA ALA A 90 9.74 44.02 -43.12
C ALA A 90 9.81 44.21 -44.66
N PRO A 91 8.86 44.95 -45.24
CA PRO A 91 7.44 44.66 -45.49
C PRO A 91 7.17 44.03 -46.87
#